data_AF-K7MQ05-F1
#
_entry.id   AF-K7MQ05-F1
#
_cell.length_a   1.000
_cell.length_b   1.000
_cell.length_c   1.000
_cell.angle_alpha   90.00
_cell.angle_beta   90.00
_cell.angle_gamma   90.00
#
_symmetry.space_group_name_H-M   'P 1'
#
loop_
_entity.id
_entity.type
_entity.pdbx_description
1 polymer ?
#
loop_
_entity_poly.entity_id
_entity_poly.type
_entity_poly.pdbx_seq_one_letter_code
_entity_poly.pdbx_strand_id
1 'polypeptide(L)'
;SSLNDMPLRSILQIITDFLQRDDPDELFAQPINLDVVEKYHEIIKQPMDFGTIRAKIHEGLYTNLEQFKLLHTFPHDQTNISFYFNDVQRDVFLMFSNAMNVNPATSKYHQVV
;
A
#
# COMPACT_ATOMS: atom_id res chain seq x y z
N SER A 1 -23.84 9.16 5.76
CA SER A 1 -23.49 9.30 4.34
C SER A 1 -22.91 7.98 3.88
N SER A 2 -23.32 7.48 2.72
CA SER A 2 -22.71 6.24 2.20
C SER A 2 -21.31 6.57 1.68
N LEU A 3 -20.38 5.60 1.70
CA LEU A 3 -19.05 5.77 1.09
C LEU A 3 -19.15 6.24 -0.37
N ASN A 4 -20.24 5.91 -1.08
CA ASN A 4 -20.44 6.27 -2.47
C ASN A 4 -20.71 7.77 -2.69
N ASP A 5 -21.10 8.53 -1.66
CA ASP A 5 -21.42 9.96 -1.78
C ASP A 5 -20.21 10.87 -1.47
N MET A 6 -19.09 10.28 -1.04
CA MET A 6 -17.91 11.04 -0.62
C MET A 6 -16.95 11.29 -1.80
N PRO A 7 -16.23 12.43 -1.80
CA PRO A 7 -15.15 12.65 -2.76
C PRO A 7 -14.12 11.53 -2.69
N LEU A 8 -13.61 11.11 -3.85
CA LEU A 8 -12.58 10.06 -3.98
C LEU A 8 -11.43 10.23 -2.99
N ARG A 9 -10.88 11.45 -2.93
CA ARG A 9 -9.80 11.82 -2.01
C ARG A 9 -10.13 11.46 -0.55
N SER A 10 -11.35 11.74 -0.10
CA SER A 10 -11.78 11.46 1.27
C SER A 10 -11.91 9.96 1.53
N ILE A 11 -12.43 9.20 0.56
CA ILE A 11 -12.51 7.74 0.66
C ILE A 11 -11.11 7.13 0.78
N LEU A 12 -10.18 7.57 -0.08
CA LEU A 12 -8.79 7.11 -0.06
C LEU A 12 -8.11 7.45 1.27
N GLN A 13 -8.29 8.67 1.79
CA GLN A 13 -7.76 9.05 3.10
C GLN A 13 -8.30 8.16 4.22
N ILE A 14 -9.60 7.87 4.25
CA ILE A 14 -10.22 6.99 5.27
C ILE A 14 -9.64 5.58 5.18
N ILE A 15 -9.47 5.05 3.97
CA ILE A 15 -8.88 3.73 3.75
C ILE A 15 -7.43 3.71 4.23
N THR A 16 -6.64 4.72 3.84
CA THR A 16 -5.24 4.85 4.28
C THR A 16 -5.16 4.97 5.80
N ASP A 17 -6.03 5.74 6.44
CA ASP A 17 -6.11 5.86 7.89
C ASP A 17 -6.47 4.53 8.55
N PHE A 18 -7.37 3.75 7.95
CA PHE A 18 -7.74 2.44 8.45
C PHE A 18 -6.56 1.46 8.36
N LEU A 19 -5.88 1.39 7.22
CA LEU A 19 -4.72 0.52 7.03
C LEU A 19 -3.56 0.88 7.97
N GLN A 20 -3.35 2.18 8.21
CA GLN A 20 -2.26 2.64 9.09
C GLN A 20 -2.54 2.36 10.58
N ARG A 21 -3.77 2.07 10.99
CA ARG A 21 -4.07 1.72 12.40
C ARG A 21 -3.42 0.41 12.84
N ASP A 22 -3.18 -0.49 11.90
CA ASP A 22 -2.51 -1.77 12.17
C ASP A 22 -0.97 -1.61 12.23
N ASP A 23 -0.46 -0.39 12.00
CA ASP A 23 0.96 0.00 12.11
C ASP A 23 1.21 0.98 13.28
N PRO A 24 0.98 0.58 14.55
CA PRO A 24 1.16 1.47 15.71
C PRO A 24 2.62 1.86 15.97
N ASP A 25 3.56 1.09 15.43
CA ASP A 25 5.00 1.32 15.52
C ASP A 25 5.52 2.25 14.41
N GLU A 26 4.64 2.74 13.53
CA GLU A 26 4.95 3.64 12.41
C GLU A 26 6.04 3.08 11.47
N LEU A 27 6.07 1.76 11.27
CA LEU A 27 7.03 1.07 10.42
C LEU A 27 6.92 1.47 8.94
N PHE A 28 5.72 1.85 8.53
CA PHE A 28 5.36 2.22 7.18
C PHE A 28 4.95 3.69 7.08
N ALA A 29 5.13 4.48 8.13
CA ALA A 29 4.61 5.84 8.18
C ALA A 29 5.32 6.77 7.18
N GLN A 30 6.62 6.56 6.94
CA GLN A 30 7.48 7.41 6.11
C GLN A 30 8.48 6.55 5.30
N PRO A 31 9.07 7.11 4.23
CA PRO A 31 10.11 6.41 3.49
C PRO A 31 11.26 6.04 4.41
N ILE A 32 11.65 4.77 4.41
CA ILE A 32 12.86 4.33 5.11
C ILE A 32 14.07 4.97 4.43
N ASN A 33 15.01 5.48 5.21
CA ASN A 33 16.31 5.89 4.67
C ASN A 33 17.05 4.63 4.20
N LEU A 34 17.14 4.44 2.88
CA LEU A 34 17.69 3.21 2.31
C LEU A 34 19.21 3.14 2.37
N ASP A 35 19.88 4.28 2.59
CA ASP A 35 21.34 4.33 2.70
C ASP A 35 21.84 3.66 3.99
N VAL A 36 20.96 3.50 4.99
CA VAL A 36 21.32 2.83 6.25
C VAL A 36 21.07 1.32 6.20
N VAL A 37 20.35 0.82 5.19
CA VAL A 37 20.04 -0.62 5.07
C VAL A 37 20.91 -1.23 3.97
N GLU A 38 21.91 -2.01 4.39
CA GLU A 38 22.87 -2.64 3.49
C GLU A 38 22.15 -3.50 2.43
N LYS A 39 22.48 -3.28 1.15
CA LYS A 39 21.90 -3.99 0.00
C LYS A 39 20.38 -3.85 -0.18
N TYR A 40 19.73 -2.91 0.51
CA TYR A 40 18.28 -2.73 0.36
C TYR A 40 17.87 -2.45 -1.09
N HIS A 41 18.60 -1.58 -1.78
CA HIS A 41 18.37 -1.24 -3.19
C HIS A 41 18.55 -2.45 -4.14
N GLU A 42 19.26 -3.49 -3.71
CA GLU A 42 19.40 -4.73 -4.47
C GLU A 42 18.09 -5.54 -4.43
N ILE A 43 17.40 -5.52 -3.29
CA ILE A 43 16.18 -6.29 -3.00
C ILE A 43 14.93 -5.51 -3.42
N ILE A 44 14.82 -4.24 -3.02
CA ILE A 44 13.63 -3.41 -3.23
C ILE A 44 13.91 -2.37 -4.31
N LYS A 45 13.11 -2.41 -5.39
CA LYS A 45 13.27 -1.50 -6.55
C LYS A 45 12.35 -0.29 -6.50
N GLN A 46 11.22 -0.40 -5.83
CA GLN A 46 10.22 0.65 -5.73
C GLN A 46 9.77 0.77 -4.27
N PRO A 47 10.39 1.64 -3.47
CA PRO A 47 9.95 1.91 -2.10
C PRO A 47 8.52 2.45 -2.09
N MET A 48 7.78 2.14 -1.02
CA MET A 48 6.43 2.66 -0.80
C MET A 48 6.13 2.68 0.69
N ASP A 49 5.35 3.66 1.13
CA ASP A 49 5.00 3.96 2.51
C ASP A 49 3.71 4.80 2.55
N PHE A 50 3.09 4.93 3.72
CA PHE A 50 1.87 5.70 3.90
C PHE A 50 2.04 7.20 3.60
N GLY A 51 3.20 7.78 3.90
CA GLY A 51 3.52 9.17 3.56
C GLY A 51 3.50 9.40 2.04
N THR A 52 4.14 8.51 1.29
CA THR A 52 4.10 8.52 -0.18
C THR A 52 2.69 8.31 -0.72
N ILE A 53 1.92 7.36 -0.18
CA ILE A 53 0.51 7.15 -0.56
C ILE A 53 -0.32 8.40 -0.31
N ARG A 54 -0.13 9.09 0.82
CA ARG A 54 -0.82 10.35 1.14
C ARG A 54 -0.44 11.48 0.20
N ALA A 55 0.83 11.59 -0.17
CA ALA A 55 1.29 12.54 -1.18
C ALA A 55 0.62 12.28 -2.53
N LYS A 56 0.58 11.01 -2.98
CA LYS A 56 -0.12 10.61 -4.22
C LYS A 56 -1.62 10.93 -4.18
N ILE A 57 -2.28 10.73 -3.03
CA ILE A 57 -3.69 11.15 -2.84
C ILE A 57 -3.82 12.68 -2.96
N HIS A 58 -2.93 13.44 -2.32
CA HIS A 58 -2.94 14.90 -2.34
C HIS A 58 -2.75 15.46 -3.76
N GLU A 59 -1.87 14.84 -4.53
CA GLU A 59 -1.56 15.20 -5.92
C GLU A 59 -2.62 14.71 -6.92
N GLY A 60 -3.63 13.94 -6.47
CA GLY A 60 -4.68 13.42 -7.33
C GLY A 60 -4.21 12.31 -8.27
N LEU A 61 -3.12 11.61 -7.92
CA LEU A 61 -2.54 10.55 -8.75
C LEU A 61 -3.39 9.27 -8.74
N TYR A 62 -4.27 9.11 -7.74
CA TYR A 62 -5.26 8.04 -7.72
C TYR A 62 -6.59 8.56 -8.26
N THR A 63 -6.92 8.15 -9.49
CA THR A 63 -8.06 8.71 -10.23
C THR A 63 -9.25 7.75 -10.37
N ASN A 64 -9.07 6.46 -10.08
CA ASN A 64 -10.13 5.45 -10.17
C ASN A 64 -10.28 4.67 -8.85
N LEU A 65 -11.53 4.53 -8.38
CA LEU A 65 -11.87 3.67 -7.22
C LEU A 65 -12.57 2.38 -7.63
N GLU A 66 -12.91 2.23 -8.92
CA GLU A 66 -13.78 1.18 -9.48
C GLU A 66 -13.42 -0.24 -9.00
N GLN A 67 -12.18 -0.50 -8.61
CA GLN A 67 -11.72 -1.82 -8.18
C GLN A 67 -11.37 -1.94 -6.69
N PHE A 68 -11.46 -0.88 -5.87
CA PHE A 68 -11.30 -1.05 -4.41
C PHE A 68 -12.39 -1.98 -3.84
N LYS A 69 -13.53 -2.08 -4.54
CA LYS A 69 -14.64 -2.97 -4.19
C LYS A 69 -14.37 -4.47 -4.44
N LEU A 70 -13.30 -4.87 -5.11
CA LEU A 70 -13.17 -6.24 -5.65
C LEU A 70 -12.16 -7.15 -4.94
N LEU A 71 -12.07 -7.08 -3.61
CA LEU A 71 -11.48 -8.21 -2.84
C LEU A 71 -12.35 -9.48 -2.91
N HIS A 72 -13.58 -9.41 -3.43
CA HIS A 72 -14.49 -10.56 -3.50
C HIS A 72 -14.35 -11.40 -4.78
N THR A 73 -13.63 -10.90 -5.79
CA THR A 73 -13.53 -11.57 -7.08
C THR A 73 -12.08 -11.68 -7.49
N PHE A 74 -11.32 -12.54 -6.81
CA PHE A 74 -10.04 -13.02 -7.32
C PHE A 74 -10.32 -13.91 -8.54
N PRO A 75 -10.00 -13.51 -9.78
CA PRO A 75 -10.06 -14.41 -10.91
C PRO A 75 -8.93 -15.43 -10.71
N HIS A 76 -9.27 -16.71 -10.77
CA HIS A 76 -8.39 -17.84 -10.48
C HIS A 76 -7.21 -18.01 -11.46
N ASP A 77 -7.01 -17.08 -12.38
CA ASP A 77 -5.98 -17.11 -13.40
C ASP A 77 -4.94 -16.04 -13.10
N GLN A 78 -3.74 -16.47 -12.70
CA GLN A 78 -2.63 -15.60 -12.27
C GLN A 78 -2.02 -14.76 -13.40
N THR A 79 -2.54 -14.87 -14.63
CA THR A 79 -1.98 -14.18 -15.78
C THR A 79 -2.37 -12.70 -15.76
N ASN A 80 -1.54 -11.93 -15.05
CA ASN A 80 -1.51 -10.47 -14.97
C ASN A 80 -2.54 -9.79 -14.03
N ILE A 81 -2.68 -10.34 -12.82
CA ILE A 81 -3.42 -9.71 -11.70
C ILE A 81 -3.01 -8.23 -11.49
N SER A 82 -1.74 -7.89 -11.73
CA SER A 82 -1.22 -6.51 -11.67
C SER A 82 -2.06 -5.51 -12.48
N PHE A 83 -2.63 -5.94 -13.61
CA PHE A 83 -3.45 -5.08 -14.47
C PHE A 83 -4.79 -4.68 -13.83
N TYR A 84 -5.27 -5.47 -12.87
CA TYR A 84 -6.54 -5.26 -12.16
C TYR A 84 -6.36 -4.68 -10.75
N PHE A 85 -5.12 -4.54 -10.26
CA PHE A 85 -4.87 -3.79 -9.05
C PHE A 85 -5.00 -2.30 -9.42
N ASN A 86 -5.95 -1.60 -8.80
CA ASN A 86 -5.96 -0.14 -8.93
C ASN A 86 -4.65 0.44 -8.35
N ASP A 87 -4.32 1.67 -8.73
CA ASP A 87 -3.04 2.28 -8.37
C ASP A 87 -2.80 2.34 -6.86
N VAL A 88 -3.86 2.48 -6.04
CA VAL A 88 -3.72 2.51 -4.57
C VAL A 88 -3.51 1.11 -3.99
N GLN A 89 -4.24 0.10 -4.46
CA GLN A 89 -4.06 -1.29 -4.02
C GLN A 89 -2.69 -1.80 -4.43
N ARG A 90 -2.20 -1.42 -5.61
CA ARG A 90 -0.84 -1.73 -6.07
C ARG A 90 0.19 -1.19 -5.09
N ASP A 91 0.04 0.06 -4.67
CA ASP A 91 0.99 0.69 -3.76
C ASP A 91 0.92 0.11 -2.34
N VAL A 92 -0.29 -0.19 -1.85
CA VAL A 92 -0.47 -0.89 -0.56
C VAL A 92 0.18 -2.28 -0.60
N PHE A 93 -0.07 -3.05 -1.66
CA PHE A 93 0.56 -4.36 -1.86
C PHE A 93 2.09 -4.23 -1.95
N LEU A 94 2.58 -3.23 -2.67
CA LEU A 94 4.00 -2.97 -2.83
C LEU A 94 4.66 -2.63 -1.49
N MET A 95 4.04 -1.77 -0.68
CA MET A 95 4.51 -1.41 0.66
C MET A 95 4.69 -2.65 1.55
N PHE A 96 3.66 -3.49 1.65
CA PHE A 96 3.72 -4.68 2.49
C PHE A 96 4.64 -5.76 1.92
N SER A 97 4.61 -6.01 0.61
CA SER A 97 5.51 -7.01 -0.01
C SER A 97 6.97 -6.59 0.09
N ASN A 98 7.30 -5.30 -0.02
CA ASN A 98 8.65 -4.81 0.23
C ASN A 98 9.11 -5.15 1.66
N ALA A 99 8.24 -4.92 2.63
CA ALA A 99 8.49 -5.24 4.03
C ALA A 99 8.74 -6.74 4.24
N MET A 100 7.89 -7.58 3.65
CA MET A 100 7.99 -9.03 3.81
C MET A 100 9.24 -9.59 3.14
N ASN A 101 9.63 -9.05 1.99
CA ASN A 101 10.77 -9.55 1.24
C ASN A 101 12.13 -9.21 1.89
N VAL A 102 12.22 -8.09 2.59
CA VAL A 102 13.49 -7.63 3.17
C VAL A 102 13.66 -8.05 4.63
N ASN A 103 12.56 -8.30 5.34
CA ASN A 103 12.61 -8.64 6.75
C ASN A 103 12.38 -10.15 6.97
N PRO A 104 12.95 -10.75 8.03
CA PRO A 104 12.62 -12.12 8.41
C PRO A 104 11.13 -12.28 8.73
N ALA A 105 10.58 -13.48 8.51
CA ALA A 105 9.18 -13.79 8.82
C ALA A 105 8.82 -13.61 10.31
N THR A 106 9.81 -13.62 11.20
CA THR A 106 9.65 -13.39 12.64
C THR A 106 9.69 -11.90 13.02
N SER A 107 9.91 -11.01 12.06
CA SER A 107 9.95 -9.57 12.30
C SER A 107 8.54 -9.01 12.54
N LYS A 108 8.47 -7.89 13.26
CA LYS A 108 7.21 -7.17 13.46
C LYS A 108 6.53 -6.73 12.16
N TYR A 109 7.29 -6.55 11.07
CA TYR A 109 6.73 -6.25 9.75
C TYR A 109 5.74 -7.33 9.26
N HIS A 110 5.96 -8.60 9.60
CA HIS A 110 5.05 -9.69 9.21
C HIS A 110 3.84 -9.81 10.14
N GLN A 111 3.78 -9.07 11.24
CA GLN A 111 2.64 -9.05 12.16
C GLN A 111 1.61 -7.98 11.77
N VAL A 112 2.03 -6.98 10.99
CA VAL A 112 1.21 -5.86 10.51
C VAL A 112 0.51 -6.18 9.18
N VAL A 113 1.05 -7.13 8.40
CA VAL A 113 0.55 -7.56 7.07
C VAL A 113 -0.42 -8.73 7.21
#